data_AF-A0A3N5BG48-F1
#
_entry.id   AF-A0A3N5BG48-F1
#
_cell.length_a   1.000
_cell.length_b   1.000
_cell.length_c   1.000
_cell.angle_alpha   90.00
_cell.angle_beta   90.00
_cell.angle_gamma   90.00
#
_symmetry.space_group_name_H-M   'P 1'
#
loop_
_entity.id
_entity.type
_entity.pdbx_description
1 polymer ?
#
loop_
_entity_poly.entity_id
_entity_poly.type
_entity_poly.pdbx_seq_one_letter_code
_entity_poly.pdbx_strand_id
1 'polypeptide(L)'
;MQQAKGQHGKVILFSMVMFIVAMVLTFMISMITMLIFGGVVSAVFAGGEPTPGKIFLAIVLYIILLFVLGIISILIITPLFTGLYHWMIKAGRGEQITFKDGFIAFKDKDHFIKLIKLGLFNFAWSNILIMALVALFFLIAMIFIALGATLLPSSNDVGAGIFLFILFYIIAYILYIIVICLVSLVVFMTQAIYLENYNMPTIEKVKTAFKTTFKGKVGIWSLLIKNILFIIAYSIVTVILYVVMIFLFAQENAFTSLLAFIILILLFLMFCLFSYFIMGSLVSFYHHNKQNQPISRHSNNEHQDAEKIYKDDYHSIDRFDG
;
A
#
# COMPACT_ATOMS: atom_id res chain seq x y z
N MET A 1 -7.38 20.73 8.15
CA MET A 1 -7.21 19.98 9.42
C MET A 1 -7.32 20.92 10.64
N GLN A 2 -8.38 21.72 10.76
CA GLN A 2 -8.58 22.60 11.93
C GLN A 2 -9.12 21.87 13.18
N GLN A 3 -9.51 20.59 13.06
CA GLN A 3 -10.21 19.84 14.11
C GLN A 3 -9.32 18.95 15.00
N ALA A 4 -7.99 18.95 14.83
CA ALA A 4 -7.05 18.11 15.61
C ALA A 4 -6.15 18.92 16.57
N LYS A 5 -6.61 20.09 17.03
CA LYS A 5 -5.86 20.93 17.99
C LYS A 5 -5.53 20.12 19.26
N GLY A 6 -4.23 19.91 19.52
CA GLY A 6 -3.70 19.38 20.79
C GLY A 6 -3.19 17.93 20.80
N GLN A 7 -3.44 17.13 19.76
CA GLN A 7 -2.99 15.72 19.71
C GLN A 7 -2.03 15.38 18.56
N HIS A 8 -1.67 16.36 17.72
CA HIS A 8 -0.79 16.17 16.57
C HIS A 8 0.54 15.49 16.92
N GLY A 9 1.17 15.83 18.06
CA GLY A 9 2.46 15.24 18.45
C GLY A 9 2.40 13.73 18.72
N LYS A 10 1.33 13.25 19.39
CA LYS A 10 1.14 11.82 19.66
C LYS A 10 0.84 11.04 18.39
N VAL A 11 0.01 11.61 17.49
CA VAL A 11 -0.29 11.02 16.18
C VAL A 11 0.96 10.92 15.32
N ILE A 12 1.77 11.97 15.27
CA ILE A 12 3.02 12.00 14.49
C ILE A 12 4.03 11.01 15.05
N LEU A 13 4.28 11.00 16.36
CA LEU A 13 5.25 10.11 16.99
C LEU A 13 4.88 8.64 16.78
N PHE A 14 3.61 8.29 16.92
CA PHE A 14 3.18 6.91 16.76
C PHE A 14 3.07 6.49 15.29
N SER A 15 2.63 7.40 14.41
CA SER A 15 2.72 7.16 12.97
C SER A 15 4.17 6.89 12.58
N MET A 16 5.13 7.67 13.09
CA MET A 16 6.55 7.44 12.88
C MET A 16 7.00 6.06 13.38
N VAL A 17 6.62 5.62 14.59
CA VAL A 17 7.02 4.30 15.11
C VAL A 17 6.45 3.14 14.27
N MET A 18 5.16 3.18 13.93
CA MET A 18 4.56 2.14 13.09
C MET A 18 5.10 2.18 11.67
N PHE A 19 5.41 3.38 11.16
CA PHE A 19 6.11 3.53 9.88
C PHE A 19 7.53 2.98 9.95
N ILE A 20 8.32 3.23 11.01
CA ILE A 20 9.65 2.65 11.22
C ILE A 20 9.55 1.13 11.13
N VAL A 21 8.62 0.51 11.87
CA VAL A 21 8.45 -0.94 11.85
C VAL A 21 8.05 -1.44 10.46
N ALA A 22 7.08 -0.80 9.80
CA ALA A 22 6.64 -1.16 8.46
C ALA A 22 7.73 -0.95 7.40
N MET A 23 8.52 0.13 7.47
CA MET A 23 9.62 0.45 6.57
C MET A 23 10.79 -0.50 6.78
N VAL A 24 11.21 -0.76 8.03
CA VAL A 24 12.27 -1.73 8.32
C VAL A 24 11.86 -3.10 7.78
N LEU A 25 10.62 -3.53 8.01
CA LEU A 25 10.11 -4.77 7.43
C LEU A 25 10.15 -4.74 5.90
N THR A 26 9.66 -3.67 5.27
CA THR A 26 9.62 -3.54 3.80
C THR A 26 11.01 -3.41 3.18
N PHE A 27 11.94 -2.74 3.85
CA PHE A 27 13.33 -2.57 3.44
C PHE A 27 14.11 -3.87 3.61
N MET A 28 13.97 -4.58 4.74
CA MET A 28 14.55 -5.92 4.91
C MET A 28 14.00 -6.88 3.87
N ILE A 29 12.69 -6.85 3.61
CA ILE A 29 12.04 -7.58 2.52
C ILE A 29 12.66 -7.22 1.17
N SER A 30 12.84 -5.94 0.87
CA SER A 30 13.37 -5.49 -0.42
C SER A 30 14.84 -5.82 -0.59
N MET A 31 15.65 -5.73 0.47
CA MET A 31 17.05 -6.17 0.48
C MET A 31 17.17 -7.69 0.32
N ILE A 32 16.37 -8.47 1.04
CA ILE A 32 16.32 -9.93 0.88
C ILE A 32 15.87 -10.28 -0.54
N THR A 33 14.89 -9.56 -1.08
CA THR A 33 14.42 -9.73 -2.46
C THR A 33 15.49 -9.37 -3.47
N MET A 34 16.20 -8.25 -3.31
CA MET A 34 17.31 -7.88 -4.18
C MET A 34 18.53 -8.81 -4.04
N LEU A 35 18.81 -9.32 -2.84
CA LEU A 35 19.90 -10.27 -2.61
C LEU A 35 19.60 -11.62 -3.26
N ILE A 36 18.36 -12.12 -3.09
CA ILE A 36 17.91 -13.38 -3.67
C ILE A 36 17.73 -13.22 -5.18
N PHE A 37 17.01 -12.20 -5.65
CA PHE A 37 16.79 -11.97 -7.08
C PHE A 37 18.09 -11.59 -7.78
N GLY A 38 18.91 -10.72 -7.20
CA GLY A 38 20.24 -10.38 -7.69
C GLY A 38 21.15 -11.61 -7.74
N GLY A 39 21.14 -12.45 -6.71
CA GLY A 39 21.86 -13.73 -6.65
C GLY A 39 21.35 -14.78 -7.64
N VAL A 40 20.03 -14.84 -7.88
CA VAL A 40 19.39 -15.75 -8.83
C VAL A 40 19.64 -15.30 -10.27
N VAL A 41 19.48 -14.01 -10.57
CA VAL A 41 19.80 -13.42 -11.86
C VAL A 41 21.29 -13.61 -12.14
N SER A 42 22.18 -13.31 -11.19
CA SER A 42 23.60 -13.60 -11.39
C SER A 42 23.88 -15.10 -11.51
N ALA A 43 23.22 -16.01 -10.79
CA ALA A 43 23.39 -17.45 -11.00
C ALA A 43 22.87 -17.95 -12.37
N VAL A 44 21.83 -17.32 -12.91
CA VAL A 44 21.27 -17.62 -14.23
C VAL A 44 22.13 -17.04 -15.35
N PHE A 45 22.68 -15.83 -15.18
CA PHE A 45 23.34 -15.06 -16.24
C PHE A 45 24.87 -14.95 -16.12
N ALA A 46 25.51 -15.28 -14.99
CA ALA A 46 26.95 -15.13 -14.79
C ALA A 46 27.80 -16.31 -15.29
N GLY A 47 27.20 -17.32 -15.96
CA GLY A 47 27.92 -18.56 -16.28
C GLY A 47 27.43 -19.31 -17.51
N GLY A 48 27.05 -18.61 -18.58
CA GLY A 48 26.63 -19.22 -19.86
C GLY A 48 25.13 -19.13 -20.14
N GLU A 49 24.70 -19.73 -21.25
CA GLU A 49 23.33 -19.65 -21.75
C GLU A 49 22.28 -20.09 -20.71
N PRO A 50 21.11 -19.43 -20.66
CA PRO A 50 20.04 -19.77 -19.74
C PRO A 50 19.51 -21.17 -20.07
N THR A 51 19.94 -22.16 -19.30
CA THR A 51 19.47 -23.54 -19.42
C THR A 51 18.09 -23.70 -18.74
N PRO A 52 17.21 -24.59 -19.25
CA PRO A 52 15.88 -24.81 -18.67
C PRO A 52 15.90 -25.10 -17.15
N GLY A 53 16.91 -25.83 -16.66
CA GLY A 53 17.07 -26.11 -15.24
C GLY A 53 17.37 -24.88 -14.39
N LYS A 54 18.17 -23.94 -14.89
CA LYS A 54 18.46 -22.66 -14.20
C LYS A 54 17.23 -21.75 -14.16
N ILE A 55 16.46 -21.72 -15.26
CA ILE A 55 15.20 -20.97 -15.33
C ILE A 55 14.18 -21.56 -14.35
N PHE A 56 14.04 -22.89 -14.30
CA PHE A 56 13.14 -23.56 -13.36
C PHE A 56 13.51 -23.25 -11.89
N LEU A 57 14.79 -23.34 -11.54
CA LEU A 57 15.27 -23.01 -10.20
C LEU A 57 14.97 -21.55 -9.83
N ALA A 58 15.16 -20.61 -10.77
CA ALA A 58 14.86 -19.21 -10.57
C ALA A 58 13.37 -18.96 -10.30
N ILE A 59 12.48 -19.64 -11.04
CA ILE A 59 11.02 -19.55 -10.83
C ILE A 59 10.65 -20.10 -9.45
N VAL A 60 11.19 -21.26 -9.05
CA VAL A 60 10.89 -21.87 -7.74
C VAL A 60 11.34 -20.96 -6.60
N LEU A 61 12.55 -20.39 -6.67
CA LEU A 61 13.05 -19.46 -5.65
C LEU A 61 12.22 -18.18 -5.58
N TYR A 62 11.76 -17.67 -6.72
CA TYR A 62 10.86 -16.52 -6.78
C TYR A 62 9.50 -16.82 -6.12
N ILE A 63 8.92 -18.00 -6.36
CA ILE A 63 7.66 -18.42 -5.71
C ILE A 63 7.82 -18.54 -4.19
N ILE A 64 8.92 -19.16 -3.72
CA ILE A 64 9.21 -19.27 -2.29
C ILE A 64 9.34 -17.88 -1.67
N LEU A 65 10.04 -16.96 -2.35
CA LEU A 65 10.17 -15.58 -1.91
C LEU A 65 8.80 -14.90 -1.79
N LEU A 66 7.97 -14.96 -2.84
CA LEU A 66 6.61 -14.40 -2.81
C LEU A 66 5.77 -14.97 -1.66
N PHE A 67 5.92 -16.25 -1.35
CA PHE A 67 5.22 -16.90 -0.25
C PHE A 67 5.66 -16.35 1.11
N VAL A 68 6.97 -16.23 1.36
CA VAL A 68 7.51 -15.64 2.59
C VAL A 68 7.06 -14.18 2.74
N LEU A 69 7.11 -13.42 1.65
CA LEU A 69 6.63 -12.03 1.63
C LEU A 69 5.13 -11.93 1.90
N GLY A 70 4.34 -12.85 1.34
CA GLY A 70 2.91 -12.94 1.61
C GLY A 70 2.62 -13.18 3.09
N ILE A 71 3.32 -14.12 3.73
CA ILE A 71 3.15 -14.40 5.16
C ILE A 71 3.45 -13.15 6.00
N ILE A 72 4.59 -12.49 5.77
CA ILE A 72 4.97 -11.28 6.51
C ILE A 72 3.95 -10.16 6.26
N SER A 73 3.52 -9.98 5.01
CA SER A 73 2.56 -8.95 4.63
C SER A 73 1.20 -9.14 5.32
N ILE A 74 0.72 -10.39 5.40
CA ILE A 74 -0.59 -10.71 5.95
C ILE A 74 -0.55 -10.73 7.48
N LEU A 75 0.48 -11.32 8.09
CA LEU A 75 0.52 -11.53 9.54
C LEU A 75 1.10 -10.36 10.34
N ILE A 76 1.94 -9.52 9.71
CA ILE A 76 2.64 -8.45 10.40
C ILE A 76 2.22 -7.09 9.82
N ILE A 77 2.43 -6.89 8.52
CA ILE A 77 2.23 -5.59 7.89
C ILE A 77 0.75 -5.17 7.94
N THR A 78 -0.17 -6.06 7.55
CA THR A 78 -1.61 -5.75 7.52
C THR A 78 -2.15 -5.35 8.90
N PRO A 79 -1.94 -6.12 9.99
CA PRO A 79 -2.29 -5.71 11.35
C PRO A 79 -1.74 -4.35 11.78
N LEU A 80 -0.46 -4.08 11.49
CA LEU A 80 0.17 -2.82 11.85
C LEU A 80 -0.48 -1.64 11.10
N PHE A 81 -0.70 -1.76 9.80
CA PHE A 81 -1.37 -0.72 9.01
C PHE A 81 -2.83 -0.51 9.44
N THR A 82 -3.54 -1.57 9.80
CA THR A 82 -4.90 -1.46 10.33
C THR A 82 -4.94 -0.68 11.65
N GLY A 83 -3.99 -0.92 12.56
CA GLY A 83 -3.83 -0.12 13.77
C GLY A 83 -3.52 1.35 13.49
N LEU A 84 -2.63 1.62 12.53
CA LEU A 84 -2.30 2.97 12.10
C LEU A 84 -3.51 3.70 11.51
N TYR A 85 -4.30 3.03 10.66
CA TYR A 85 -5.52 3.60 10.09
C TYR A 85 -6.56 3.91 11.16
N HIS A 86 -6.72 3.02 12.14
CA HIS A 86 -7.64 3.24 13.25
C HIS A 86 -7.29 4.49 14.05
N TRP A 87 -6.00 4.69 14.35
CA TRP A 87 -5.54 5.93 14.97
C TRP A 87 -5.78 7.17 14.14
N MET A 88 -5.46 7.12 12.85
CA MET A 88 -5.63 8.29 11.98
C MET A 88 -7.11 8.65 11.80
N ILE A 89 -8.00 7.66 11.76
CA ILE A 89 -9.45 7.87 11.74
C ILE A 89 -9.91 8.48 13.07
N LYS A 90 -9.49 7.94 14.22
CA LYS A 90 -9.79 8.51 15.55
C LYS A 90 -9.29 9.94 15.70
N ALA A 91 -8.05 10.20 15.28
CA ALA A 91 -7.44 11.53 15.24
C ALA A 91 -8.25 12.50 14.39
N GLY A 92 -8.69 12.06 13.22
CA GLY A 92 -9.54 12.84 12.30
C GLY A 92 -10.90 13.19 12.90
N ARG A 93 -11.44 12.35 13.79
CA ARG A 93 -12.69 12.60 14.54
C ARG A 93 -12.50 13.42 15.82
N GLY A 94 -11.26 13.74 16.20
CA GLY A 94 -10.95 14.43 17.47
C GLY A 94 -11.09 13.55 18.71
N GLU A 95 -11.14 12.22 18.55
CA GLU A 95 -11.22 11.26 19.66
C GLU A 95 -9.85 11.11 20.35
N GLN A 96 -9.85 10.79 21.66
CA GLN A 96 -8.60 10.49 22.37
C GLN A 96 -7.97 9.19 21.87
N ILE A 97 -6.68 9.26 21.57
CA ILE A 97 -5.90 8.16 21.04
C ILE A 97 -5.11 7.48 22.15
N THR A 98 -5.24 6.16 22.25
CA THR A 98 -4.49 5.34 23.22
C THR A 98 -3.53 4.37 22.52
N PHE A 99 -2.48 3.93 23.23
CA PHE A 99 -1.53 2.94 22.70
C PHE A 99 -2.23 1.62 22.30
N LYS A 100 -3.27 1.23 23.03
CA LYS A 100 -4.04 -0.01 22.78
C LYS A 100 -4.77 0.03 21.43
N ASP A 101 -5.11 1.21 20.93
CA ASP A 101 -5.81 1.36 19.65
C ASP A 101 -4.94 0.95 18.44
N GLY A 102 -3.61 0.99 18.56
CA GLY A 102 -2.70 0.55 17.49
C GLY A 102 -2.58 -0.96 17.35
N PHE A 103 -3.01 -1.70 18.37
CA PHE A 103 -3.01 -3.16 18.39
C PHE A 103 -4.43 -3.72 18.30
N ILE A 104 -5.37 -2.93 17.76
CA ILE A 104 -6.77 -3.34 17.62
C ILE A 104 -6.95 -4.64 16.83
N ALA A 105 -6.04 -4.88 15.87
CA ALA A 105 -5.96 -6.12 15.11
C ALA A 105 -5.75 -7.38 15.96
N PHE A 106 -5.14 -7.23 17.14
CA PHE A 106 -4.81 -8.32 18.07
C PHE A 106 -5.75 -8.37 19.28
N LYS A 107 -6.83 -7.58 19.28
CA LYS A 107 -7.74 -7.48 20.42
C LYS A 107 -8.42 -8.81 20.74
N ASP A 108 -8.84 -9.54 19.72
CA ASP A 108 -9.50 -10.83 19.82
C ASP A 108 -9.17 -11.74 18.63
N LYS A 109 -9.23 -13.05 18.84
CA LYS A 109 -8.88 -14.06 17.84
C LYS A 109 -9.77 -13.94 16.59
N ASP A 110 -11.05 -13.59 16.76
CA ASP A 110 -11.99 -13.44 15.64
C ASP A 110 -11.67 -12.19 14.79
N HIS A 111 -11.36 -11.05 15.43
CA HIS A 111 -10.80 -9.88 14.74
C HIS A 111 -9.60 -10.24 13.89
N PHE A 112 -8.61 -10.92 14.49
CA PHE A 112 -7.37 -11.25 13.83
C PHE A 112 -7.58 -12.18 12.63
N ILE A 113 -8.41 -13.22 12.77
CA ILE A 113 -8.73 -14.14 11.65
C ILE A 113 -9.45 -13.41 10.52
N LYS A 114 -10.43 -12.55 10.84
CA LYS A 114 -11.14 -11.75 9.83
C LYS A 114 -10.18 -10.77 9.14
N LEU A 115 -9.21 -10.23 9.87
CA LEU A 115 -8.18 -9.36 9.32
C LEU A 115 -7.21 -10.12 8.40
N ILE A 116 -6.82 -11.36 8.76
CA ILE A 116 -6.01 -12.22 7.88
C ILE A 116 -6.73 -12.47 6.55
N LYS A 117 -8.04 -12.76 6.58
CA LYS A 117 -8.83 -12.94 5.35
C LYS A 117 -8.83 -11.68 4.48
N LEU A 118 -8.94 -10.50 5.11
CA LEU A 118 -8.85 -9.22 4.40
C LEU A 118 -7.42 -8.96 3.87
N GLY A 119 -6.40 -9.29 4.66
CA GLY A 119 -4.99 -9.19 4.29
C GLY A 119 -4.64 -10.07 3.10
N LEU A 120 -5.15 -11.30 3.05
CA LEU A 120 -4.99 -12.20 1.91
C LEU A 120 -5.63 -11.61 0.65
N PHE A 121 -6.84 -11.05 0.76
CA PHE A 121 -7.48 -10.37 -0.36
C PHE A 121 -6.66 -9.17 -0.85
N ASN A 122 -6.24 -8.29 0.06
CA ASN A 122 -5.45 -7.11 -0.26
C ASN A 122 -4.09 -7.49 -0.87
N PHE A 123 -3.43 -8.52 -0.34
CA PHE A 123 -2.19 -9.05 -0.88
C PHE A 123 -2.38 -9.56 -2.31
N ALA A 124 -3.38 -10.42 -2.56
CA ALA A 124 -3.66 -10.94 -3.89
C ALA A 124 -4.01 -9.81 -4.88
N TRP A 125 -4.88 -8.89 -4.47
CA TRP A 125 -5.29 -7.73 -5.28
C TRP A 125 -4.12 -6.83 -5.66
N SER A 126 -3.26 -6.47 -4.70
CA SER A 126 -2.07 -5.67 -4.94
C SER A 126 -1.11 -6.37 -5.90
N ASN A 127 -0.89 -7.68 -5.76
CA ASN A 127 -0.02 -8.44 -6.68
C ASN A 127 -0.60 -8.49 -8.09
N ILE A 128 -1.90 -8.72 -8.26
CA ILE A 128 -2.55 -8.71 -9.58
C ILE A 128 -2.36 -7.36 -10.27
N LEU A 129 -2.55 -6.25 -9.55
CA LEU A 129 -2.37 -4.91 -10.13
C LEU A 129 -0.91 -4.59 -10.45
N ILE A 130 0.04 -5.01 -9.61
CA ILE A 130 1.48 -4.86 -9.89
C ILE A 130 1.87 -5.67 -11.13
N MET A 131 1.39 -6.91 -11.26
CA MET A 131 1.65 -7.74 -12.45
C MET A 131 1.03 -7.12 -13.72
N ALA A 132 -0.17 -6.57 -13.63
CA ALA A 132 -0.79 -5.84 -14.73
C ALA A 132 0.00 -4.59 -15.12
N LEU A 133 0.56 -3.88 -14.14
CA LEU A 133 1.43 -2.72 -14.37
C LEU A 133 2.75 -3.12 -15.04
N VAL A 134 3.38 -4.20 -14.60
CA VAL A 134 4.59 -4.74 -15.23
C VAL A 134 4.31 -5.13 -16.68
N ALA A 135 3.21 -5.83 -16.95
CA ALA A 135 2.79 -6.17 -18.31
C ALA A 135 2.54 -4.91 -19.17
N LEU A 136 1.91 -3.88 -18.60
CA LEU A 136 1.73 -2.59 -19.27
C LEU A 136 3.06 -1.91 -19.58
N PHE A 137 4.04 -1.95 -18.67
CA PHE A 137 5.38 -1.42 -18.93
C PHE A 137 6.11 -2.17 -20.04
N PHE A 138 6.01 -3.49 -20.10
CA PHE A 138 6.53 -4.25 -21.22
C PHE A 138 5.89 -3.84 -22.54
N LEU A 139 4.57 -3.67 -22.57
CA LEU A 139 3.86 -3.26 -23.77
C LEU A 139 4.28 -1.85 -24.22
N ILE A 140 4.37 -0.90 -23.29
CA ILE A 140 4.85 0.46 -23.59
C ILE A 140 6.31 0.42 -24.06
N ALA A 141 7.17 -0.36 -23.41
CA ALA A 141 8.57 -0.51 -23.81
C ALA A 141 8.69 -1.03 -25.25
N MET A 142 7.89 -2.03 -25.64
CA MET A 142 7.87 -2.55 -27.02
C MET A 142 7.46 -1.49 -28.04
N ILE A 143 6.47 -0.63 -27.71
CA ILE A 143 6.08 0.50 -28.56
C ILE A 143 7.24 1.47 -28.74
N PHE A 144 7.96 1.81 -27.66
CA PHE A 144 9.10 2.72 -27.72
C PHE A 144 10.32 2.13 -28.43
N ILE A 145 10.54 0.81 -28.32
CA ILE A 145 11.57 0.10 -29.10
C ILE A 145 11.22 0.14 -30.59
N ALA A 146 9.97 -0.11 -30.96
CA ALA A 146 9.51 -0.04 -32.35
C ALA A 146 9.58 1.39 -32.92
N LEU A 147 9.20 2.39 -32.13
CA LEU A 147 9.38 3.81 -32.47
C LEU A 147 10.86 4.15 -32.66
N GLY A 148 11.74 3.68 -31.77
CA GLY A 148 13.19 3.85 -31.92
C GLY A 148 13.70 3.23 -33.23
N ALA A 149 13.29 2.01 -33.55
CA ALA A 149 13.70 1.33 -34.78
C ALA A 149 13.22 2.02 -36.08
N THR A 150 12.08 2.71 -36.03
CA THR A 150 11.49 3.40 -37.19
C THR A 150 11.98 4.84 -37.34
N LEU A 151 12.18 5.56 -36.23
CA LEU A 151 12.58 6.96 -36.20
C LEU A 151 14.10 7.17 -36.18
N LEU A 152 14.88 6.14 -35.83
CA LEU A 152 16.34 6.18 -35.77
C LEU A 152 16.95 5.18 -36.77
N PRO A 153 16.81 5.41 -38.08
CA PRO A 153 17.29 4.47 -39.11
C PRO A 153 18.83 4.36 -39.16
N SER A 154 19.55 5.26 -38.49
CA SER A 154 21.01 5.20 -38.36
C SER A 154 21.42 5.14 -36.88
N SER A 155 22.41 4.31 -36.56
CA SER A 155 22.95 4.11 -35.20
C SER A 155 23.64 5.34 -34.61
N ASN A 156 23.79 6.42 -35.38
CA ASN A 156 24.49 7.64 -34.96
C ASN A 156 23.57 8.69 -34.33
N ASP A 157 22.24 8.47 -34.35
CA ASP A 157 21.29 9.44 -33.82
C ASP A 157 21.04 9.26 -32.31
N VAL A 158 22.15 9.31 -31.56
CA VAL A 158 22.21 9.09 -30.10
C VAL A 158 21.28 10.05 -29.36
N GLY A 159 21.13 11.29 -29.84
CA GLY A 159 20.28 12.30 -29.22
C GLY A 159 18.79 11.92 -29.23
N ALA A 160 18.29 11.45 -30.37
CA ALA A 160 16.89 11.04 -30.49
C ALA A 160 16.62 9.70 -29.79
N GLY A 161 17.62 8.80 -29.69
CA GLY A 161 17.57 7.61 -28.84
C GLY A 161 17.45 7.95 -27.34
N ILE A 162 18.28 8.87 -26.85
CA ILE A 162 18.21 9.37 -25.45
C ILE A 162 16.85 10.03 -25.19
N PHE A 163 16.35 10.84 -26.12
CA PHE A 163 15.04 11.49 -25.99
C PHE A 163 13.90 10.47 -25.82
N LEU A 164 13.83 9.44 -26.69
CA LEU A 164 12.82 8.39 -26.61
C LEU A 164 12.92 7.60 -25.29
N PHE A 165 14.13 7.32 -24.82
CA PHE A 165 14.34 6.65 -23.54
C PHE A 165 13.85 7.49 -22.34
N ILE A 166 14.16 8.78 -22.31
CA ILE A 166 13.68 9.70 -21.27
C ILE A 166 12.16 9.78 -21.31
N LEU A 167 11.56 9.90 -22.50
CA LEU A 167 10.11 9.98 -22.66
C LEU A 167 9.41 8.70 -22.18
N PHE A 168 9.94 7.52 -22.53
CA PHE A 168 9.48 6.24 -22.01
C PHE A 168 9.50 6.22 -20.49
N TYR A 169 10.63 6.59 -19.90
CA TYR A 169 10.81 6.57 -18.45
C TYR A 169 9.83 7.50 -17.73
N ILE A 170 9.62 8.71 -18.25
CA ILE A 170 8.65 9.67 -17.68
C ILE A 170 7.23 9.09 -17.71
N ILE A 171 6.79 8.51 -18.84
CA ILE A 171 5.45 7.94 -18.98
C ILE A 171 5.28 6.74 -18.05
N ALA A 172 6.25 5.82 -18.04
CA ALA A 172 6.24 4.65 -17.15
C ALA A 172 6.19 5.09 -15.68
N TYR A 173 6.94 6.12 -15.31
CA TYR A 173 6.98 6.64 -13.95
C TYR A 173 5.65 7.29 -13.51
N ILE A 174 5.00 8.05 -14.39
CA ILE A 174 3.69 8.64 -14.10
C ILE A 174 2.65 7.54 -13.90
N LEU A 175 2.63 6.52 -14.77
CA LEU A 175 1.73 5.37 -14.65
C LEU A 175 1.99 4.57 -13.36
N TYR A 176 3.26 4.37 -13.01
CA TYR A 176 3.66 3.75 -11.74
C TYR A 176 3.03 4.45 -10.54
N ILE A 177 3.18 5.78 -10.47
CA ILE A 177 2.62 6.60 -9.39
C ILE A 177 1.10 6.46 -9.32
N ILE A 178 0.41 6.57 -10.46
CA ILE A 178 -1.05 6.48 -10.52
C ILE A 178 -1.53 5.13 -10.00
N VAL A 179 -0.94 4.03 -10.46
CA VAL A 179 -1.34 2.69 -10.05
C VAL A 179 -1.09 2.45 -8.57
N ILE A 180 0.08 2.84 -8.04
CA ILE A 180 0.37 2.72 -6.61
C ILE A 180 -0.62 3.52 -5.77
N CYS A 181 -0.97 4.73 -6.19
CA CYS A 181 -1.95 5.54 -5.48
C CYS A 181 -3.32 4.87 -5.46
N LEU A 182 -3.77 4.29 -6.58
CA LEU A 182 -5.04 3.58 -6.66
C LEU A 182 -5.05 2.31 -5.80
N VAL A 183 -3.98 1.51 -5.83
CA VAL A 183 -3.82 0.32 -4.98
C VAL A 183 -3.90 0.72 -3.50
N SER A 184 -3.09 1.71 -3.10
CA SER A 184 -3.01 2.16 -1.71
C SER A 184 -4.35 2.71 -1.22
N LEU A 185 -5.08 3.40 -2.08
CA LEU A 185 -6.39 3.95 -1.74
C LEU A 185 -7.44 2.86 -1.54
N VAL A 186 -7.49 1.84 -2.41
CA VAL A 186 -8.43 0.72 -2.24
C VAL A 186 -8.11 -0.09 -0.98
N VAL A 187 -6.84 -0.34 -0.71
CA VAL A 187 -6.38 -1.03 0.52
C VAL A 187 -6.74 -0.21 1.77
N PHE A 188 -6.50 1.11 1.74
CA PHE A 188 -6.90 1.99 2.83
C PHE A 188 -8.42 1.95 3.08
N MET A 189 -9.22 2.08 2.02
CA MET A 189 -10.68 2.12 2.12
C MET A 189 -11.27 0.81 2.64
N THR A 190 -10.76 -0.33 2.17
CA THR A 190 -11.19 -1.65 2.64
C THR A 190 -10.88 -1.86 4.11
N GLN A 191 -9.71 -1.40 4.59
CA GLN A 191 -9.36 -1.46 6.00
C GLN A 191 -10.14 -0.45 6.86
N ALA A 192 -10.42 0.75 6.34
CA ALA A 192 -11.27 1.73 7.02
C ALA A 192 -12.69 1.18 7.24
N ILE A 193 -13.27 0.53 6.22
CA ILE A 193 -14.59 -0.13 6.35
C ILE A 193 -14.54 -1.32 7.31
N TYR A 194 -13.44 -2.08 7.31
CA TYR A 194 -13.24 -3.16 8.28
C TYR A 194 -13.25 -2.66 9.72
N LEU A 195 -12.59 -1.54 10.01
CA LEU A 195 -12.55 -0.94 11.35
C LEU A 195 -13.93 -0.45 11.83
N GLU A 196 -14.84 -0.13 10.91
CA GLU A 196 -16.19 0.31 11.26
C GLU A 196 -17.20 -0.83 11.36
N ASN A 197 -17.08 -1.83 10.49
CA ASN A 197 -17.93 -3.01 10.49
C ASN A 197 -17.11 -4.27 10.22
N TYR A 198 -16.49 -4.79 11.29
CA TYR A 198 -15.64 -5.97 11.18
C TYR A 198 -16.41 -7.24 10.78
N ASN A 199 -17.72 -7.30 11.06
CA ASN A 199 -18.60 -8.44 10.74
C ASN A 199 -19.06 -8.50 9.27
N MET A 200 -18.93 -7.40 8.51
CA MET A 200 -19.31 -7.38 7.10
C MET A 200 -18.48 -8.40 6.28
N PRO A 201 -19.06 -9.16 5.34
CA PRO A 201 -18.31 -10.05 4.46
C PRO A 201 -17.21 -9.32 3.67
N THR A 202 -16.07 -9.96 3.41
CA THR A 202 -14.91 -9.33 2.74
C THR A 202 -15.27 -8.72 1.38
N ILE A 203 -16.05 -9.43 0.56
CA ILE A 203 -16.48 -8.95 -0.76
C ILE A 203 -17.36 -7.70 -0.64
N GLU A 204 -18.24 -7.65 0.35
CA GLU A 204 -19.08 -6.48 0.60
C GLU A 204 -18.27 -5.29 1.10
N LYS A 205 -17.25 -5.50 1.95
CA LYS A 205 -16.30 -4.47 2.35
C LYS A 205 -15.57 -3.89 1.14
N VAL A 206 -15.12 -4.76 0.22
CA VAL A 206 -14.45 -4.36 -1.03
C VAL A 206 -15.42 -3.59 -1.93
N LYS A 207 -16.62 -4.10 -2.17
CA LYS A 207 -17.62 -3.43 -3.01
C LYS A 207 -17.98 -2.05 -2.45
N THR A 208 -18.12 -1.95 -1.13
CA THR A 208 -18.37 -0.68 -0.44
C THR A 208 -17.16 0.25 -0.58
N ALA A 209 -15.94 -0.26 -0.40
CA ALA A 209 -14.71 0.51 -0.59
C ALA A 209 -14.61 1.08 -2.01
N PHE A 210 -14.89 0.26 -3.02
CA PHE A 210 -14.94 0.68 -4.41
C PHE A 210 -16.02 1.74 -4.66
N LYS A 211 -17.23 1.57 -4.10
CA LYS A 211 -18.30 2.56 -4.23
C LYS A 211 -17.92 3.89 -3.58
N THR A 212 -17.40 3.87 -2.35
CA THR A 212 -16.95 5.07 -1.63
C THR A 212 -15.79 5.76 -2.34
N THR A 213 -14.94 5.00 -3.00
CA THR A 213 -13.80 5.49 -3.79
C THR A 213 -14.24 6.14 -5.09
N PHE A 214 -14.92 5.40 -5.96
CA PHE A 214 -15.20 5.80 -7.35
C PHE A 214 -16.52 6.55 -7.53
N LYS A 215 -17.47 6.41 -6.61
CA LYS A 215 -18.79 7.06 -6.65
C LYS A 215 -19.01 8.00 -5.46
N GLY A 216 -17.93 8.42 -4.81
CA GLY A 216 -17.98 9.39 -3.72
C GLY A 216 -18.28 10.81 -4.21
N LYS A 217 -18.71 11.70 -3.30
CA LYS A 217 -18.97 13.11 -3.59
C LYS A 217 -17.69 13.85 -4.01
N VAL A 218 -16.58 13.55 -3.33
CA VAL A 218 -15.26 14.01 -3.71
C VAL A 218 -14.68 13.01 -4.71
N GLY A 219 -14.42 13.47 -5.93
CA GLY A 219 -13.83 12.65 -6.97
C GLY A 219 -12.38 12.24 -6.66
N ILE A 220 -12.01 11.02 -7.07
CA ILE A 220 -10.66 10.47 -6.91
C ILE A 220 -9.60 11.39 -7.49
N TRP A 221 -9.88 12.02 -8.63
CA TRP A 221 -8.97 12.97 -9.27
C TRP A 221 -8.58 14.14 -8.37
N SER A 222 -9.49 14.63 -7.51
CA SER A 222 -9.14 15.68 -6.54
C SER A 222 -8.12 15.19 -5.52
N LEU A 223 -8.23 13.93 -5.08
CA LEU A 223 -7.25 13.33 -4.18
C LEU A 223 -5.93 13.04 -4.90
N LEU A 224 -5.97 12.50 -6.12
CA LEU A 224 -4.77 12.23 -6.91
C LEU A 224 -4.01 13.52 -7.19
N ILE A 225 -4.66 14.59 -7.67
CA ILE A 225 -4.00 15.86 -7.97
C ILE A 225 -3.36 16.48 -6.70
N LYS A 226 -4.04 16.39 -5.55
CA LYS A 226 -3.48 16.90 -4.28
C LYS A 226 -2.23 16.15 -3.81
N ASN A 227 -2.15 14.85 -4.10
CA ASN A 227 -1.00 14.03 -3.71
C ASN A 227 0.05 13.90 -4.83
N ILE A 228 -0.29 14.09 -6.11
CA ILE A 228 0.62 13.83 -7.22
C ILE A 228 1.80 14.81 -7.23
N LEU A 229 1.55 16.10 -6.96
CA LEU A 229 2.61 17.10 -6.86
C LEU A 229 3.56 16.76 -5.70
N PHE A 230 2.99 16.28 -4.60
CA PHE A 230 3.74 15.89 -3.43
C PHE A 230 4.58 14.63 -3.67
N ILE A 231 4.01 13.62 -4.34
CA ILE A 231 4.72 12.40 -4.73
C ILE A 231 5.82 12.69 -5.74
N ILE A 232 5.56 13.55 -6.74
CA ILE A 232 6.57 13.98 -7.71
C ILE A 232 7.72 14.71 -7.00
N ALA A 233 7.41 15.65 -6.10
CA ALA A 233 8.43 16.36 -5.33
C ALA A 233 9.28 15.40 -4.49
N TYR A 234 8.65 14.48 -3.76
CA TYR A 234 9.34 13.42 -3.02
C TYR A 234 10.25 12.60 -3.92
N SER A 235 9.75 12.20 -5.08
CA SER A 235 10.46 11.37 -6.06
C SER A 235 11.72 12.04 -6.56
N ILE A 236 11.62 13.31 -6.97
CA ILE A 236 12.76 14.09 -7.48
C ILE A 236 13.84 14.19 -6.41
N VAL A 237 13.48 14.59 -5.19
CA VAL A 237 14.44 14.72 -4.08
C VAL A 237 15.07 13.36 -3.77
N THR A 238 14.27 12.29 -3.77
CA THR A 238 14.75 10.93 -3.49
C THR A 238 15.75 10.46 -4.55
N VAL A 239 15.48 10.69 -5.85
CA VAL A 239 16.41 10.35 -6.94
C VAL A 239 17.72 11.13 -6.81
N ILE A 240 17.66 12.45 -6.56
CA ILE A 240 18.86 13.28 -6.39
C ILE A 240 19.71 12.74 -5.23
N LEU A 241 19.09 12.47 -4.09
CA LEU A 241 19.80 11.97 -2.90
C LEU A 241 20.36 10.56 -3.12
N TYR A 242 19.66 9.67 -3.83
CA TYR A 242 20.21 8.36 -4.19
C TYR A 242 21.42 8.47 -5.11
N VAL A 243 21.37 9.34 -6.11
CA VAL A 243 22.52 9.59 -7.01
C VAL A 243 23.72 10.07 -6.19
N VAL A 244 23.51 11.04 -5.30
CA VAL A 244 24.56 11.54 -4.39
C VAL A 244 25.10 10.40 -3.51
N MET A 245 24.23 9.55 -2.94
CA MET A 245 24.66 8.41 -2.13
C MET A 245 25.51 7.41 -2.90
N ILE A 246 25.16 7.10 -4.16
CA ILE A 246 25.95 6.21 -5.01
C ILE A 246 27.36 6.76 -5.20
N PHE A 247 27.49 8.06 -5.50
CA PHE A 247 28.79 8.71 -5.63
C PHE A 247 29.59 8.69 -4.32
N LEU A 248 28.94 8.86 -3.17
CA LEU A 248 29.61 8.83 -1.87
C LEU A 248 30.08 7.44 -1.46
N PHE A 249 29.29 6.39 -1.74
CA PHE A 249 29.67 5.01 -1.47
C PHE A 249 30.82 4.53 -2.37
N ALA A 250 30.94 5.06 -3.58
CA ALA A 250 32.03 4.73 -4.49
C ALA A 250 33.41 5.25 -4.03
N GLN A 251 33.47 6.19 -3.07
CA GLN A 251 34.71 6.82 -2.63
C GLN A 251 35.47 6.03 -1.55
N GLU A 252 35.00 4.83 -1.16
CA GLU A 252 35.61 3.90 -0.19
C GLU A 252 36.23 4.55 1.08
N ASN A 253 35.65 5.67 1.55
CA ASN A 253 36.15 6.44 2.69
C ASN A 253 35.14 6.41 3.84
N ALA A 254 35.64 6.29 5.08
CA ALA A 254 34.83 6.32 6.29
C ALA A 254 34.00 7.62 6.41
N PHE A 255 34.56 8.78 6.02
CA PHE A 255 33.85 10.06 6.07
C PHE A 255 32.71 10.11 5.04
N THR A 256 32.92 9.63 3.82
CA THR A 256 31.85 9.60 2.80
C THR A 256 30.77 8.58 3.13
N SER A 257 31.14 7.46 3.76
CA SER A 257 30.21 6.47 4.29
C SER A 257 29.33 7.04 5.40
N LEU A 258 29.90 7.83 6.32
CA LEU A 258 29.14 8.52 7.37
C LEU A 258 28.17 9.54 6.75
N LEU A 259 28.60 10.31 5.75
CA LEU A 259 27.76 11.30 5.08
C LEU A 259 26.61 10.64 4.30
N ALA A 260 26.88 9.51 3.64
CA ALA A 260 25.86 8.68 3.02
C ALA A 260 24.83 8.18 4.06
N PHE A 261 25.29 7.73 5.24
CA PHE A 261 24.40 7.32 6.31
C PHE A 261 23.50 8.46 6.83
N ILE A 262 24.02 9.68 6.94
CA ILE A 262 23.21 10.87 7.29
C ILE A 262 22.14 11.15 6.22
N ILE A 263 22.48 11.04 4.93
CA ILE A 263 21.51 11.19 3.84
C ILE A 263 20.42 10.12 3.93
N LEU A 264 20.76 8.89 4.28
CA LEU A 264 19.79 7.82 4.49
C LEU A 264 18.79 8.16 5.61
N ILE A 265 19.28 8.71 6.73
CA ILE A 265 18.41 9.17 7.83
C ILE A 265 17.50 10.32 7.37
N LEU A 266 18.03 11.27 6.60
CA LEU A 266 17.24 12.38 6.04
C LEU A 266 16.14 11.88 5.09
N LEU A 267 16.47 10.95 4.18
CA LEU A 267 15.52 10.29 3.30
C LEU A 267 14.43 9.58 4.10
N PHE A 268 14.80 8.93 5.21
CA PHE A 268 13.88 8.25 6.09
C PHE A 268 12.91 9.23 6.79
N LEU A 269 13.43 10.32 7.36
CA LEU A 269 12.60 11.36 8.00
C LEU A 269 11.66 12.02 7.00
N MET A 270 12.17 12.29 5.79
CA MET A 270 11.39 12.83 4.69
C MET A 270 10.25 11.85 4.36
N PHE A 271 10.54 10.57 4.14
CA PHE A 271 9.51 9.56 3.88
C PHE A 271 8.42 9.51 4.96
N CYS A 272 8.79 9.59 6.25
CA CYS A 272 7.83 9.61 7.35
C CYS A 272 6.89 10.82 7.25
N LEU A 273 7.45 12.00 7.02
CA LEU A 273 6.70 13.23 6.84
C LEU A 273 5.78 13.14 5.61
N PHE A 274 6.30 12.61 4.50
CA PHE A 274 5.53 12.45 3.27
C PHE A 274 4.34 11.50 3.46
N SER A 275 4.59 10.35 4.09
CA SER A 275 3.56 9.36 4.36
C SER A 275 2.48 9.88 5.30
N TYR A 276 2.84 10.69 6.30
CA TYR A 276 1.88 11.35 7.17
C TYR A 276 0.90 12.26 6.41
N PHE A 277 1.38 13.07 5.46
CA PHE A 277 0.51 13.93 4.65
C PHE A 277 -0.41 13.12 3.72
N ILE A 278 0.11 12.09 3.06
CA ILE A 278 -0.69 11.20 2.20
C ILE A 278 -1.79 10.50 3.03
N MET A 279 -1.44 9.99 4.20
CA MET A 279 -2.40 9.35 5.10
C MET A 279 -3.48 10.33 5.59
N GLY A 280 -3.08 11.55 5.95
CA GLY A 280 -4.01 12.61 6.31
C GLY A 280 -4.98 12.98 5.18
N SER A 281 -4.51 12.98 3.93
CA SER A 281 -5.35 13.25 2.76
C SER A 281 -6.35 12.12 2.49
N LEU A 282 -5.92 10.86 2.65
CA LEU A 282 -6.78 9.66 2.55
C LEU A 282 -7.88 9.66 3.60
N VAL A 283 -7.56 9.96 4.86
CA VAL A 283 -8.53 10.04 5.97
C VAL A 283 -9.53 11.16 5.73
N SER A 284 -9.06 12.33 5.26
CA SER A 284 -9.95 13.43 4.91
C SER A 284 -10.91 13.05 3.78
N PHE A 285 -10.42 12.37 2.73
CA PHE A 285 -11.23 11.90 1.62
C PHE A 285 -12.26 10.86 2.06
N TYR A 286 -11.88 9.93 2.95
CA TYR A 286 -12.80 8.97 3.54
C TYR A 286 -13.95 9.64 4.29
N HIS A 287 -13.66 10.58 5.19
CA HIS A 287 -14.70 11.26 5.97
C HIS A 287 -15.68 12.05 5.09
N HIS A 288 -15.19 12.77 4.07
CA HIS A 288 -16.06 13.52 3.16
C HIS A 288 -16.96 12.62 2.31
N ASN A 289 -16.46 11.48 1.85
CA ASN A 289 -17.25 10.55 1.05
C ASN A 289 -18.23 9.73 1.89
N LYS A 290 -17.87 9.42 3.14
CA LYS A 290 -18.73 8.69 4.08
C LYS A 290 -19.94 9.49 4.56
N GLN A 291 -19.79 10.79 4.87
CA GLN A 291 -20.91 11.62 5.33
C GLN A 291 -22.12 11.59 4.37
N ASN A 292 -21.87 11.30 3.10
CA ASN A 292 -22.90 11.25 2.05
C ASN A 292 -23.34 9.82 1.69
N GLN A 293 -22.70 8.78 2.25
CA GLN A 293 -23.04 7.36 2.06
C GLN A 293 -22.84 6.61 3.38
N PRO A 294 -23.76 6.76 4.35
CA PRO A 294 -23.66 6.01 5.61
C PRO A 294 -23.72 4.52 5.31
N ILE A 295 -22.75 3.77 5.85
CA ILE A 295 -22.74 2.31 5.76
C ILE A 295 -23.95 1.83 6.55
N SER A 296 -24.94 1.21 5.88
CA SER A 296 -26.06 0.57 6.56
C SER A 296 -25.50 -0.52 7.47
N ARG A 297 -25.73 -0.39 8.78
CA ARG A 297 -25.34 -1.42 9.75
C ARG A 297 -26.18 -2.66 9.50
N HIS A 298 -25.68 -3.60 8.71
CA HIS A 298 -26.38 -4.86 8.43
C HIS A 298 -26.41 -5.84 9.62
N SER A 299 -25.94 -5.48 10.83
CA SER A 299 -25.88 -6.41 11.97
C SER A 299 -26.88 -6.17 13.10
N ASN A 300 -27.83 -5.25 12.96
CA ASN A 300 -28.87 -5.08 13.99
C ASN A 300 -30.16 -5.84 13.68
N ASN A 301 -30.42 -6.20 12.41
CA ASN A 301 -31.66 -6.87 12.06
C ASN A 301 -31.60 -8.37 12.37
N GLU A 302 -30.48 -9.08 12.16
CA GLU A 302 -30.44 -10.52 12.45
C GLU A 302 -30.55 -10.84 13.95
N HIS A 303 -30.02 -10.00 14.84
CA HIS A 303 -30.22 -10.17 16.29
C HIS A 303 -31.59 -9.70 16.77
N GLN A 304 -32.17 -8.66 16.16
CA GLN A 304 -33.55 -8.25 16.48
C GLN A 304 -34.60 -9.21 15.91
N ASP A 305 -34.34 -9.83 14.78
CA ASP A 305 -35.19 -10.83 14.14
C ASP A 305 -35.08 -12.16 14.91
N ALA A 306 -33.89 -12.56 15.34
CA ALA A 306 -33.73 -13.72 16.23
C ALA A 306 -34.36 -13.49 17.61
N GLU A 307 -34.27 -12.29 18.19
CA GLU A 307 -34.91 -11.95 19.46
C GLU A 307 -36.44 -11.82 19.32
N LYS A 308 -36.94 -11.36 18.17
CA LYS A 308 -38.38 -11.37 17.84
C LYS A 308 -38.91 -12.79 17.69
N ILE A 309 -38.23 -13.64 16.92
CA ILE A 309 -38.61 -15.05 16.73
C ILE A 309 -38.62 -15.78 18.08
N TYR A 310 -37.63 -15.54 18.94
CA TYR A 310 -37.58 -16.15 20.28
C TYR A 310 -38.68 -15.63 21.23
N LYS A 311 -39.07 -14.35 21.13
CA LYS A 311 -40.17 -13.77 21.94
C LYS A 311 -41.55 -14.18 21.43
N ASP A 312 -41.73 -14.31 20.11
CA ASP A 312 -42.99 -14.74 19.51
C ASP A 312 -43.27 -16.22 19.78
N ASP A 313 -42.23 -17.08 19.80
CA ASP A 313 -42.37 -18.49 20.16
C ASP A 313 -42.76 -18.68 21.64
N TYR A 314 -42.18 -17.91 22.58
CA TYR A 314 -42.55 -17.99 24.00
C TYR A 314 -43.97 -17.49 24.29
N HIS A 315 -44.43 -16.43 23.63
CA HIS A 315 -45.79 -15.92 23.81
C HIS A 315 -46.90 -16.75 23.12
N SER A 316 -46.51 -17.74 22.31
CA SER A 316 -47.45 -18.68 21.69
C SER A 316 -47.77 -19.90 22.56
N ILE A 317 -46.92 -20.21 23.54
CA ILE A 317 -47.07 -21.36 24.45
C ILE A 317 -48.02 -21.03 25.62
N ASP A 318 -48.03 -19.79 26.10
CA ASP A 318 -48.90 -19.33 27.20
C ASP A 318 -50.39 -19.15 26.82
N ARG A 319 -50.78 -19.50 25.59
CA ARG A 319 -52.17 -19.40 25.09
C ARG A 319 -52.92 -20.74 25.02
N PHE A 320 -52.35 -21.83 25.56
CA PHE A 320 -52.96 -23.15 25.53
C PHE A 320 -53.37 -23.74 26.89
N ASP A 321 -53.17 -23.03 28.00
CA ASP A 321 -53.71 -23.43 29.31
C ASP A 321 -54.90 -22.53 29.68
N GLY A 322 -56.06 -22.87 29.10
CA GLY A 322 -57.39 -22.39 29.48
C GLY A 322 -58.30 -23.57 29.77
#